data_AF-A0A9Q3JLC5-F1
#
_entry.id   AF-A0A9Q3JLC5-F1
#
_cell.length_a   1.000
_cell.length_b   1.000
_cell.length_c   1.000
_cell.angle_alpha   90.00
_cell.angle_beta   90.00
_cell.angle_gamma   90.00
#
_symmetry.space_group_name_H-M   'P 1'
#
loop_
_entity.id
_entity.type
_entity.pdbx_description
1 polymer ?
#
loop_
_entity_poly.entity_id
_entity_poly.type
_entity_poly.pdbx_seq_one_letter_code
_entity_poly.pdbx_strand_id
1 'polypeptide(L)'
;MDIFSSTGLLTSLVEFRPFTTMSDVEVNQWDELSQFLFLERNFTGTISKNWASLEGFMFAIGWRKCSTKNEQFGIYGSLGRIEDAKDKWQNQGANLSSVGCILAQSLLYAGDKLFQNMQACYKSLGVPSFDQVNYEANIFANQEAFEFAPALTFTMNGFNNSPHFDKDSLLYGMGWWFQADKQTRQIQRDA
;
A
#
# COMPACT_ATOMS: atom_id res chain seq x y z
N MET A 1 -22.22 -0.70 -1.21
CA MET A 1 -21.57 -0.10 -0.03
C MET A 1 -22.24 -0.69 1.20
N ASP A 2 -21.56 -1.61 1.85
CA ASP A 2 -22.05 -2.28 3.06
C ASP A 2 -21.41 -1.64 4.29
N ILE A 3 -22.23 -1.35 5.29
CA ILE A 3 -21.84 -0.73 6.55
C ILE A 3 -21.87 -1.82 7.62
N PHE A 4 -20.71 -2.13 8.19
CA PHE A 4 -20.61 -3.04 9.33
C PHE A 4 -20.52 -2.23 10.62
N SER A 5 -21.36 -2.58 11.60
CA SER A 5 -21.39 -1.98 12.93
C SER A 5 -21.74 -3.05 13.94
N SER A 6 -20.84 -3.35 14.88
CA SER A 6 -21.12 -4.21 16.03
C SER A 6 -21.66 -3.44 17.25
N THR A 7 -21.65 -2.10 17.22
CA THR A 7 -21.92 -1.25 18.40
C THR A 7 -22.79 -0.02 18.14
N GLY A 8 -23.27 0.20 16.90
CA GLY A 8 -23.94 1.44 16.48
C GLY A 8 -22.99 2.54 16.00
N LEU A 9 -21.67 2.29 16.08
CA LEU A 9 -20.62 3.12 15.48
C LEU A 9 -20.27 2.53 14.10
N LEU A 10 -20.23 3.38 13.07
CA LEU A 10 -19.70 3.00 11.75
C LEU A 10 -18.22 2.64 11.90
N THR A 11 -17.86 1.36 11.78
CA THR A 11 -16.47 0.90 11.94
C THR A 11 -15.74 0.67 10.63
N SER A 12 -16.46 0.36 9.56
CA SER A 12 -15.88 0.18 8.23
C SER A 12 -16.90 0.42 7.13
N LEU A 13 -16.38 0.81 5.97
CA LEU A 13 -17.11 1.01 4.74
C LEU A 13 -16.53 0.06 3.70
N VAL A 14 -17.33 -0.88 3.20
CA VAL A 14 -16.88 -1.84 2.18
C VAL A 14 -17.67 -1.63 0.90
N GLU A 15 -16.95 -1.49 -0.20
CA GLU A 15 -17.53 -1.44 -1.53
C GLU A 15 -16.99 -2.59 -2.38
N PHE A 16 -17.91 -3.37 -2.95
CA PHE A 16 -17.58 -4.40 -3.92
C PHE A 16 -17.70 -3.81 -5.31
N ARG A 17 -16.58 -3.82 -6.04
CA ARG A 17 -16.50 -3.33 -7.42
C ARG A 17 -16.07 -4.46 -8.35
N PRO A 18 -16.99 -5.10 -9.08
CA PRO A 18 -16.65 -6.18 -10.00
C PRO A 18 -15.72 -5.69 -11.11
N PHE A 19 -14.70 -6.48 -11.47
CA PHE A 19 -13.78 -6.12 -12.55
C PHE A 19 -14.49 -5.93 -13.90
N THR A 20 -15.62 -6.60 -14.13
CA THR A 20 -16.46 -6.45 -15.32
C THR A 20 -17.07 -5.06 -15.47
N THR A 21 -17.08 -4.24 -14.41
CA THR A 21 -17.55 -2.85 -14.42
C THR A 21 -16.42 -1.83 -14.62
N MET A 22 -15.17 -2.30 -14.65
CA MET A 22 -13.99 -1.47 -14.85
C MET A 22 -13.64 -1.40 -16.33
N SER A 23 -13.03 -0.30 -16.75
CA SER A 23 -12.42 -0.20 -18.08
C SER A 23 -11.20 -1.12 -18.20
N ASP A 24 -10.81 -1.48 -19.42
CA ASP A 24 -9.58 -2.26 -19.66
C ASP A 24 -8.33 -1.58 -19.06
N VAL A 25 -8.30 -0.24 -19.06
CA VAL A 25 -7.21 0.54 -18.45
C VAL A 25 -7.16 0.30 -16.94
N GLU A 26 -8.29 0.38 -16.25
CA GLU A 26 -8.35 0.15 -14.80
C GLU A 26 -8.00 -1.29 -14.45
N VAL A 27 -8.47 -2.26 -15.22
CA VAL A 27 -8.12 -3.68 -15.02
C VAL A 27 -6.61 -3.89 -15.16
N ASN A 28 -5.99 -3.30 -16.19
CA ASN A 28 -4.55 -3.40 -16.40
C ASN A 28 -3.74 -2.71 -15.29
N GLN A 29 -4.25 -1.63 -14.71
CA GLN A 29 -3.65 -0.98 -13.53
C GLN A 29 -3.65 -1.92 -12.31
N TRP A 30 -4.74 -2.65 -12.07
CA TRP A 30 -4.78 -3.65 -10.99
C TRP A 30 -3.83 -4.82 -11.24
N ASP A 31 -3.67 -5.25 -12.50
CA ASP A 31 -2.66 -6.22 -12.89
C ASP A 31 -1.23 -5.73 -12.62
N GLU A 32 -0.96 -4.46 -12.92
CA GLU A 32 0.32 -3.81 -12.63
C GLU A 32 0.60 -3.75 -11.13
N LEU A 33 -0.37 -3.31 -10.33
CA LEU A 33 -0.26 -3.27 -8.87
C LEU A 33 0.01 -4.68 -8.31
N SER A 34 -0.76 -5.69 -8.74
CA SER A 34 -0.57 -7.07 -8.29
C SER A 34 0.84 -7.56 -8.60
N GLN A 35 1.30 -7.42 -9.85
CA GLN A 35 2.64 -7.83 -10.26
C GLN A 35 3.73 -7.10 -9.48
N PHE A 36 3.55 -5.81 -9.25
CA PHE A 36 4.44 -4.99 -8.44
C PHE A 36 4.57 -5.55 -7.01
N LEU A 37 3.45 -5.80 -6.31
CA LEU A 37 3.46 -6.35 -4.94
C LEU A 37 4.11 -7.75 -4.89
N PHE A 38 3.88 -8.59 -5.91
CA PHE A 38 4.53 -9.89 -6.03
C PHE A 38 6.06 -9.81 -6.21
N LEU A 39 6.56 -8.73 -6.80
CA LEU A 39 8.00 -8.49 -6.94
C LEU A 39 8.59 -7.94 -5.64
N GLU A 40 7.89 -7.02 -4.99
CA GLU A 40 8.30 -6.37 -3.73
C GLU A 40 8.61 -7.35 -2.59
N ARG A 41 7.89 -8.49 -2.54
CA ARG A 41 8.15 -9.55 -1.54
C ARG A 41 9.60 -10.06 -1.55
N ASN A 42 10.30 -9.92 -2.68
CA ASN A 42 11.68 -10.33 -2.79
C ASN A 42 12.63 -9.38 -2.04
N PHE A 43 12.21 -8.14 -1.75
CA PHE A 43 13.06 -7.09 -1.18
C PHE A 43 12.77 -6.82 0.29
N THR A 44 11.52 -6.93 0.76
CA THR A 44 11.12 -6.45 2.10
C THR A 44 11.08 -7.53 3.18
N GLY A 45 11.04 -8.81 2.80
CA GLY A 45 10.89 -9.92 3.74
C GLY A 45 9.53 -9.93 4.45
N THR A 46 9.20 -11.03 5.13
CA THR A 46 7.93 -11.15 5.85
C THR A 46 7.99 -10.44 7.20
N ILE A 47 6.90 -9.80 7.60
CA ILE A 47 6.75 -9.21 8.94
C ILE A 47 6.53 -10.37 9.93
N SER A 48 7.57 -10.69 10.70
CA SER A 48 7.57 -11.83 11.64
C SER A 48 6.96 -11.53 13.01
N LYS A 49 6.66 -10.26 13.32
CA LYS A 49 6.15 -9.81 14.62
C LYS A 49 4.78 -9.15 14.50
N ASN A 50 3.79 -9.89 14.02
CA ASN A 50 2.41 -9.50 14.23
C ASN A 50 1.76 -10.50 15.19
N TRP A 51 1.55 -10.09 16.44
CA TRP A 51 1.02 -10.94 17.52
C TRP A 51 -0.40 -11.45 17.22
N ALA A 52 -1.11 -10.77 16.33
CA ALA A 52 -2.44 -11.15 15.89
C ALA A 52 -2.44 -12.08 14.67
N SER A 53 -1.30 -12.27 13.98
CA SER A 53 -1.22 -13.09 12.76
C SER A 53 -1.42 -14.56 13.07
N LEU A 54 -2.39 -15.17 12.40
CA LEU A 54 -2.72 -16.59 12.54
C LEU A 54 -2.17 -17.40 11.36
N GLU A 55 -2.34 -16.93 10.13
CA GLU A 55 -1.89 -17.60 8.91
C GLU A 55 -1.43 -16.61 7.83
N GLY A 56 -0.86 -17.13 6.75
CA GLY A 56 -0.40 -16.37 5.59
C GLY A 56 0.84 -15.51 5.84
N PHE A 57 1.08 -14.54 4.96
CA PHE A 57 2.24 -13.65 5.03
C PHE A 57 1.82 -12.20 4.88
N MET A 58 2.46 -11.33 5.67
CA MET A 58 2.33 -9.87 5.59
C MET A 58 3.68 -9.26 5.21
N PHE A 59 3.64 -8.27 4.35
CA PHE A 59 4.78 -7.50 3.88
C PHE A 59 4.46 -6.01 4.05
N ALA A 60 5.49 -5.18 4.12
CA ALA A 60 5.37 -3.73 4.13
C ALA A 60 6.38 -3.12 3.18
N ILE A 61 5.98 -2.06 2.49
CA ILE A 61 6.78 -1.31 1.51
C ILE A 61 6.54 0.20 1.71
N GLY A 62 7.42 1.02 1.14
CA GLY A 62 7.38 2.48 1.28
C GLY A 62 8.04 2.98 2.57
N TRP A 63 7.72 4.21 2.96
CA TRP A 63 8.25 4.93 4.10
C TRP A 63 7.70 4.46 5.43
N ARG A 64 8.57 4.41 6.44
CA ARG A 64 8.25 4.10 7.83
C ARG A 64 8.97 5.05 8.76
N LYS A 65 8.42 5.19 9.96
CA LYS A 65 9.17 5.79 11.07
C LYS A 65 10.47 5.00 11.29
N CYS A 66 11.60 5.70 11.32
CA CYS A 66 12.87 5.06 11.60
C CYS A 66 12.96 4.67 13.08
N SER A 67 13.56 3.50 13.35
CA SER A 67 13.90 3.05 14.71
C SER A 67 15.32 3.45 15.12
N THR A 68 16.11 3.98 14.20
CA THR A 68 17.49 4.44 14.45
C THR A 68 17.46 5.80 15.14
N LYS A 69 18.31 5.98 16.15
CA LYS A 69 18.44 7.24 16.87
C LYS A 69 18.89 8.36 15.91
N ASN A 70 18.24 9.51 15.99
CA ASN A 70 18.48 10.70 15.15
C ASN A 70 18.09 10.56 13.67
N GLU A 71 17.38 9.50 13.29
CA GLU A 71 16.76 9.37 11.97
C GLU A 71 15.24 9.51 12.09
N GLN A 72 14.61 10.24 11.16
CA GLN A 72 13.17 10.49 11.20
C GLN A 72 12.39 9.41 10.45
N PHE A 73 12.83 9.11 9.23
CA PHE A 73 12.17 8.17 8.32
C PHE A 73 13.17 7.22 7.70
N GLY A 74 12.70 6.03 7.37
CA GLY A 74 13.41 5.07 6.53
C GLY A 74 12.43 4.40 5.59
N ILE A 75 12.92 3.56 4.69
CA ILE A 75 12.08 2.74 3.82
C ILE A 75 12.05 1.30 4.32
N TYR A 76 10.93 0.60 4.13
CA TYR A 76 10.87 -0.83 4.32
C TYR A 76 11.79 -1.53 3.31
N GLY A 77 12.65 -2.41 3.79
CA GLY A 77 13.58 -3.16 2.97
C GLY A 77 14.47 -4.07 3.80
N SER A 78 14.90 -5.19 3.22
CA SER A 78 15.95 -6.04 3.77
C SER A 78 17.21 -5.82 2.96
N LEU A 79 18.24 -5.25 3.59
CA LEU A 79 19.50 -4.92 2.92
C LEU A 79 20.09 -6.12 2.19
N GLY A 80 20.21 -7.28 2.84
CA GLY A 80 20.75 -8.48 2.20
C GLY A 80 19.92 -8.94 0.99
N ARG A 81 18.58 -8.84 1.06
CA ARG A 81 17.72 -9.22 -0.06
C ARG A 81 17.80 -8.23 -1.23
N ILE A 82 17.94 -6.94 -0.92
CA ILE A 82 18.13 -5.89 -1.93
C ILE A 82 19.50 -6.07 -2.59
N GLU A 83 20.55 -6.37 -1.82
CA GLU A 83 21.89 -6.65 -2.36
C GLU A 83 21.89 -7.85 -3.30
N ASP A 84 21.21 -8.94 -2.92
CA ASP A 84 21.07 -10.16 -3.75
C ASP A 84 20.31 -9.92 -5.06
N ALA A 85 19.50 -8.85 -5.15
CA ALA A 85 18.61 -8.57 -6.27
C ALA A 85 18.68 -7.11 -6.74
N LYS A 86 19.86 -6.49 -6.64
CA LYS A 86 20.06 -5.04 -6.81
C LYS A 86 19.50 -4.48 -8.11
N ASP A 87 19.79 -5.10 -9.25
CA ASP A 87 19.32 -4.63 -10.55
C ASP A 87 17.78 -4.68 -10.65
N LYS A 88 17.16 -5.72 -10.07
CA LYS A 88 15.70 -5.85 -10.04
C LYS A 88 15.08 -4.78 -9.15
N TRP A 89 15.68 -4.52 -7.99
CA TRP A 89 15.21 -3.48 -7.08
C TRP A 89 15.33 -2.09 -7.69
N GLN A 90 16.44 -1.78 -8.38
CA GLN A 90 16.63 -0.51 -9.08
C GLN A 90 15.61 -0.32 -10.21
N ASN A 91 15.35 -1.36 -11.02
CA ASN A 91 14.35 -1.30 -12.08
C ASN A 91 12.92 -1.18 -11.52
N GLN A 92 12.66 -1.79 -10.36
CA GLN A 92 11.35 -1.72 -9.71
C GLN A 92 11.00 -0.29 -9.26
N GLY A 93 12.01 0.50 -8.89
CA GLY A 93 11.83 1.91 -8.53
C GLY A 93 11.16 2.74 -9.63
N ALA A 94 11.32 2.37 -10.90
CA ALA A 94 10.68 3.06 -12.03
C ALA A 94 9.14 2.92 -12.03
N ASN A 95 8.59 1.88 -11.39
CA ASN A 95 7.16 1.61 -11.36
C ASN A 95 6.44 2.28 -10.17
N LEU A 96 7.18 2.86 -9.22
CA LEU A 96 6.61 3.41 -8.00
C LEU A 96 5.63 4.56 -8.24
N SER A 97 5.88 5.41 -9.24
CA SER A 97 4.98 6.52 -9.58
C SER A 97 3.65 6.02 -10.15
N SER A 98 3.68 5.00 -11.01
CA SER A 98 2.47 4.37 -11.54
C SER A 98 1.64 3.74 -10.42
N VAL A 99 2.28 2.98 -9.53
CA VAL A 99 1.63 2.38 -8.36
C VAL A 99 1.06 3.45 -7.43
N GLY A 100 1.82 4.51 -7.15
CA GLY A 100 1.34 5.65 -6.36
C GLY A 100 0.07 6.25 -6.95
N CYS A 101 0.04 6.46 -8.27
CA CYS A 101 -1.12 6.96 -9.01
C CYS A 101 -2.34 6.02 -8.91
N ILE A 102 -2.14 4.71 -9.03
CA ILE A 102 -3.21 3.70 -8.89
C ILE A 102 -3.83 3.74 -7.49
N LEU A 103 -3.00 3.79 -6.44
CA LEU A 103 -3.46 3.93 -5.07
C LEU A 103 -4.23 5.25 -4.87
N ALA A 104 -3.84 6.30 -5.58
CA ALA A 104 -4.42 7.64 -5.45
C ALA A 104 -5.81 7.71 -6.05
N GLN A 105 -5.92 7.23 -7.28
CA GLN A 105 -7.18 7.15 -8.00
C GLN A 105 -8.17 6.29 -7.22
N SER A 106 -7.69 5.20 -6.63
CA SER A 106 -8.49 4.32 -5.78
C SER A 106 -8.99 5.02 -4.50
N LEU A 107 -8.17 5.84 -3.84
CA LEU A 107 -8.59 6.61 -2.66
C LEU A 107 -9.53 7.77 -3.04
N LEU A 108 -9.25 8.46 -4.14
CA LEU A 108 -10.14 9.50 -4.69
C LEU A 108 -11.51 8.93 -5.04
N TYR A 109 -11.56 7.71 -5.59
CA TYR A 109 -12.80 7.00 -5.87
C TYR A 109 -13.58 6.69 -4.57
N ALA A 110 -12.89 6.29 -3.50
CA ALA A 110 -13.51 6.05 -2.20
C ALA A 110 -14.05 7.35 -1.56
N GLY A 111 -13.45 8.51 -1.85
CA GLY A 111 -13.99 9.81 -1.49
C GLY A 111 -12.97 10.95 -1.55
N ASP A 112 -13.37 12.05 -2.17
CA ASP A 112 -12.57 13.27 -2.32
C ASP A 112 -12.10 13.86 -0.97
N LYS A 113 -13.01 13.97 0.00
CA LYS A 113 -12.71 14.51 1.34
C LYS A 113 -11.81 13.58 2.13
N LEU A 114 -11.98 12.27 1.98
CA LEU A 114 -11.10 11.27 2.62
C LEU A 114 -9.68 11.43 2.09
N PHE A 115 -9.53 11.49 0.76
CA PHE A 115 -8.26 11.74 0.10
C PHE A 115 -7.59 13.04 0.60
N GLN A 116 -8.31 14.16 0.56
CA GLN A 116 -7.80 15.47 0.99
C GLN A 116 -7.36 15.46 2.46
N ASN A 117 -8.13 14.83 3.35
CA ASN A 117 -7.80 14.74 4.77
C ASN A 117 -6.54 13.88 5.00
N MET A 118 -6.42 12.74 4.32
CA MET A 118 -5.23 11.89 4.42
C MET A 118 -3.99 12.60 3.87
N GLN A 119 -4.10 13.24 2.70
CA GLN A 119 -3.02 14.03 2.11
C GLN A 119 -2.59 15.18 3.03
N ALA A 120 -3.54 15.96 3.58
CA ALA A 120 -3.23 17.06 4.49
C ALA A 120 -2.53 16.57 5.77
N CYS A 121 -2.96 15.43 6.31
CA CYS A 121 -2.30 14.80 7.46
C CYS A 121 -0.84 14.45 7.14
N TYR A 122 -0.57 13.71 6.06
CA TYR A 122 0.80 13.32 5.69
C TYR A 122 1.70 14.53 5.40
N LYS A 123 1.17 15.56 4.72
CA LYS A 123 1.88 16.83 4.50
C LYS A 123 2.23 17.53 5.81
N SER A 124 1.30 17.60 6.77
CA SER A 124 1.55 18.22 8.08
C SER A 124 2.62 17.49 8.90
N LEU A 125 2.77 16.18 8.67
CA LEU A 125 3.76 15.33 9.32
C LEU A 125 5.11 15.29 8.58
N GLY A 126 5.21 15.94 7.41
CA GLY A 126 6.41 15.94 6.58
C GLY A 126 6.80 14.54 6.06
N VAL A 127 5.82 13.64 5.91
CA VAL A 127 6.09 12.28 5.44
C VAL A 127 6.17 12.27 3.90
N PRO A 128 7.19 11.67 3.29
CA PRO A 128 7.28 11.60 1.84
C PRO A 128 6.18 10.72 1.23
N SER A 129 5.86 11.00 -0.03
CA SER A 129 4.95 10.16 -0.83
C SER A 129 5.56 8.79 -1.13
N PHE A 130 4.71 7.80 -1.43
CA PHE A 130 5.11 6.43 -1.78
C PHE A 130 6.15 6.35 -2.90
N ASP A 131 5.99 7.21 -3.91
CA ASP A 131 6.80 7.26 -5.12
C ASP A 131 8.05 8.15 -5.00
N GLN A 132 8.20 8.87 -3.90
CA GLN A 132 9.38 9.65 -3.60
C GLN A 132 10.44 8.73 -2.99
N VAL A 133 11.36 8.20 -3.79
CA VAL A 133 12.42 7.25 -3.32
C VAL A 133 13.63 7.97 -2.71
N ASN A 134 13.86 9.23 -3.08
CA ASN A 134 14.97 10.02 -2.58
C ASN A 134 14.45 11.15 -1.69
N TYR A 135 14.72 11.01 -0.38
CA TYR A 135 14.34 12.01 0.61
C TYR A 135 14.93 13.38 0.27
N GLU A 136 16.19 13.50 -0.14
CA GLU A 136 16.83 14.82 -0.30
C GLU A 136 16.55 15.49 -1.65
N ALA A 137 16.24 14.72 -2.70
CA ALA A 137 16.10 15.27 -4.05
C ALA A 137 14.68 15.82 -4.35
N ASN A 138 13.64 15.39 -3.63
CA ASN A 138 12.27 15.49 -4.12
C ASN A 138 11.22 16.02 -3.14
N ILE A 139 11.58 16.49 -1.94
CA ILE A 139 10.57 16.91 -0.93
C ILE A 139 9.66 18.04 -1.43
N PHE A 140 10.09 18.82 -2.43
CA PHE A 140 9.34 19.98 -2.91
C PHE A 140 9.33 20.17 -4.44
N ALA A 141 9.90 19.25 -5.22
CA ALA A 141 10.09 19.46 -6.65
C ALA A 141 8.83 19.13 -7.49
N ASN A 142 8.02 18.18 -7.05
CA ASN A 142 6.81 17.76 -7.76
C ASN A 142 5.60 17.87 -6.84
N GLN A 143 4.98 19.04 -6.81
CA GLN A 143 3.67 19.29 -6.19
C GLN A 143 2.54 18.62 -7.00
N GLU A 144 2.69 17.34 -7.32
CA GLU A 144 1.70 16.57 -8.07
C GLU A 144 0.55 16.14 -7.15
N ALA A 145 -0.63 15.95 -7.73
CA ALA A 145 -1.89 15.74 -6.99
C ALA A 145 -1.91 14.46 -6.13
N PHE A 146 -0.95 13.56 -6.30
CA PHE A 146 -0.98 12.18 -5.79
C PHE A 146 -0.02 11.90 -4.61
N GLU A 147 0.45 12.93 -3.91
CA GLU A 147 1.22 12.77 -2.67
C GLU A 147 0.32 12.26 -1.52
N PHE A 148 0.16 10.96 -1.35
CA PHE A 148 -0.55 10.34 -0.22
C PHE A 148 -0.08 8.86 -0.07
N ALA A 149 -0.32 8.27 1.10
CA ALA A 149 0.03 6.88 1.45
C ALA A 149 1.56 6.60 1.49
N PRO A 150 2.28 7.03 2.54
CA PRO A 150 3.72 6.87 2.65
C PRO A 150 4.15 5.40 2.68
N ALA A 151 3.28 4.49 3.12
CA ALA A 151 3.53 3.07 3.19
C ALA A 151 2.30 2.27 2.77
N LEU A 152 2.56 1.06 2.28
CA LEU A 152 1.55 0.06 2.00
C LEU A 152 1.94 -1.25 2.68
N THR A 153 0.97 -1.87 3.33
CA THR A 153 1.08 -3.27 3.77
C THR A 153 0.25 -4.14 2.85
N PHE A 154 0.79 -5.28 2.44
CA PHE A 154 0.06 -6.24 1.62
C PHE A 154 0.23 -7.64 2.17
N THR A 155 -0.77 -8.47 1.90
CA THR A 155 -0.90 -9.79 2.49
C THR A 155 -1.12 -10.84 1.43
N MET A 156 -0.57 -12.04 1.63
CA MET A 156 -0.63 -13.13 0.66
C MET A 156 -0.90 -14.48 1.33
N ASN A 157 -1.34 -15.44 0.52
CA ASN A 157 -1.56 -16.84 0.93
C ASN A 157 -2.56 -17.00 2.09
N GLY A 158 -3.74 -16.38 1.98
CA GLY A 158 -4.84 -16.58 2.93
C GLY A 158 -4.60 -15.94 4.30
N PHE A 159 -3.87 -14.83 4.33
CA PHE A 159 -3.56 -14.11 5.56
C PHE A 159 -4.81 -13.81 6.40
N ASN A 160 -4.73 -14.08 7.70
CA ASN A 160 -5.76 -13.76 8.67
C ASN A 160 -5.14 -13.31 10.00
N ASN A 161 -5.82 -12.40 10.67
CA ASN A 161 -5.48 -11.93 12.01
C ASN A 161 -6.61 -12.26 12.98
N SER A 162 -6.28 -12.49 14.24
CA SER A 162 -7.25 -12.35 15.33
C SER A 162 -7.73 -10.89 15.42
N PRO A 163 -9.00 -10.64 15.76
CA PRO A 163 -9.49 -9.28 15.99
C PRO A 163 -8.63 -8.53 17.02
N HIS A 164 -8.24 -7.29 16.71
CA HIS A 164 -7.45 -6.44 17.59
C HIS A 164 -7.74 -4.95 17.35
N PHE A 165 -7.25 -4.10 18.25
CA PHE A 165 -7.31 -2.65 18.13
C PHE A 165 -5.91 -2.08 18.03
N ASP A 166 -5.65 -1.35 16.95
CA ASP A 166 -4.44 -0.57 16.82
C ASP A 166 -4.56 0.79 17.49
N LYS A 167 -3.44 1.31 17.96
CA LYS A 167 -3.33 2.65 18.57
C LYS A 167 -2.61 3.59 17.62
N ASP A 168 -3.20 3.77 16.45
CA ASP A 168 -2.63 4.61 15.40
C ASP A 168 -3.11 6.05 15.48
N SER A 169 -2.28 6.97 14.99
CA SER A 169 -2.63 8.40 14.87
C SER A 169 -3.44 8.69 13.60
N LEU A 170 -3.57 7.71 12.70
CA LEU A 170 -4.35 7.84 11.48
C LEU A 170 -5.82 7.55 11.76
N LEU A 171 -6.68 8.48 11.36
CA LEU A 171 -8.14 8.36 11.52
C LEU A 171 -8.76 7.33 10.57
N TYR A 172 -8.10 7.05 9.44
CA TYR A 172 -8.62 6.20 8.39
C TYR A 172 -7.52 5.29 7.84
N GLY A 173 -7.87 4.04 7.60
CA GLY A 173 -7.11 3.10 6.78
C GLY A 173 -7.95 2.71 5.57
N MET A 174 -7.28 2.42 4.45
CA MET A 174 -7.94 1.89 3.26
C MET A 174 -7.23 0.60 2.85
N GLY A 175 -8.03 -0.39 2.47
CA GLY A 175 -7.55 -1.70 2.04
C GLY A 175 -8.29 -2.17 0.80
N TRP A 176 -7.62 -3.02 0.03
CA TRP A 176 -8.20 -3.68 -1.14
C TRP A 176 -8.00 -5.17 -1.01
N TRP A 177 -8.98 -5.92 -1.50
CA TRP A 177 -8.95 -7.37 -1.57
C TRP A 177 -9.26 -7.78 -3.00
N PHE A 178 -8.33 -8.49 -3.62
CA PHE A 178 -8.50 -9.10 -4.92
C PHE A 178 -7.79 -10.45 -4.95
N GLN A 179 -8.29 -11.36 -5.77
CA GLN A 179 -7.60 -12.61 -6.03
C GLN A 179 -6.61 -12.40 -7.17
N ALA A 180 -5.43 -12.98 -7.05
CA ALA A 180 -4.41 -12.95 -8.08
C ALA A 180 -3.91 -14.36 -8.35
N ASP A 181 -3.69 -14.68 -9.62
CA ASP A 181 -3.14 -15.97 -10.03
C ASP A 181 -1.67 -16.07 -9.62
N LYS A 182 -1.28 -17.20 -9.04
CA LYS A 182 0.09 -17.36 -8.51
C LYS A 182 1.15 -17.45 -9.60
N GLN A 183 0.79 -17.90 -10.81
CA GLN A 183 1.71 -18.10 -11.92
C GLN A 183 1.84 -16.81 -12.72
N THR A 184 0.72 -16.24 -13.17
CA THR A 184 0.71 -15.02 -13.99
C THR A 184 0.85 -13.75 -13.16
N ARG A 185 0.51 -13.81 -11.86
CA ARG A 185 0.49 -12.67 -10.92
C ARG A 185 -0.52 -11.59 -11.30
N GLN A 186 -1.39 -11.89 -12.25
CA GLN A 186 -2.48 -11.03 -12.69
C GLN A 186 -3.69 -11.25 -11.78
N ILE A 187 -4.54 -10.23 -11.69
CA ILE A 187 -5.81 -10.34 -10.99
C ILE A 187 -6.71 -11.38 -11.68
N GLN A 188 -7.39 -12.18 -10.89
CA GLN A 188 -8.38 -13.12 -11.40
C GLN A 188 -9.65 -12.34 -11.72
N ARG A 189 -10.02 -12.37 -12.99
CA ARG A 189 -11.22 -11.71 -13.53
C ARG A 189 -12.35 -12.74 -13.46
N ASP A 190 -13.48 -12.35 -12.87
CA ASP A 190 -14.69 -13.19 -12.91
C ASP A 190 -15.09 -13.39 -14.39
N ALA A 191 -15.35 -14.64 -14.78
CA ALA A 191 -15.74 -15.02 -16.13
C ALA A 191 -17.20 -14.66 -16.44
#